data_AF-A0A1Y6CFQ5-F1
#
_entry.id   AF-A0A1Y6CFQ5-F1
#
_cell.length_a   1.000
_cell.length_b   1.000
_cell.length_c   1.000
_cell.angle_alpha   90.00
_cell.angle_beta   90.00
_cell.angle_gamma   90.00
#
_symmetry.space_group_name_H-M   'P 1'
#
loop_
_entity.id
_entity.type
_entity.pdbx_description
1 polymer ?
#
loop_
_entity_poly.entity_id
_entity_poly.type
_entity_poly.pdbx_seq_one_letter_code
_entity_poly.pdbx_strand_id
1 'polypeptide(L)'
;MADQSYRQTGLVLQRGGTASPQQVRDLQRDLRALGYLYKDIDGIFGSGTEAALQALSHDLLHNDGSGSDGPAPIAVRDYNRGRVATVTGACDEAFAACIGDLLDEPAFGRVPAAENAAEANAALLEELSGERSEVAPMPFQLGIFEQESGGKHYREPSGGNEDNFVVVGLDRNDSAASEAVTSRGYGIGQYTFFHHPPSRDEIAGRVDSPSGNVEAARSELRAKFDGFVNGSTSGTRADDRIAEVGTGPLRLCRYPAGDARYMSDCLTCLRQAGAVDIREGEPVYEGSTTLWAPTQYYASASYSGVPRRAAVGCDWPYAVRRYNGSGINSYHYQARVLLHMLQQG
;
A
#
# COMPACT_ATOMS: atom_id res chain seq x y z
N MET A 1 -10.59 26.92 -7.45
CA MET A 1 -11.24 25.72 -6.88
C MET A 1 -12.28 25.29 -7.89
N ALA A 2 -12.24 24.03 -8.35
CA ALA A 2 -13.30 23.52 -9.20
C ALA A 2 -14.61 23.61 -8.40
N ASP A 3 -15.63 24.19 -9.02
CA ASP A 3 -16.94 24.35 -8.43
C ASP A 3 -17.47 22.96 -8.07
N GLN A 4 -17.72 22.69 -6.78
CA GLN A 4 -18.22 21.41 -6.30
C GLN A 4 -19.65 21.24 -6.83
N SER A 5 -19.80 20.73 -8.06
CA SER A 5 -21.10 20.70 -8.74
C SER A 5 -22.17 19.86 -8.03
N TYR A 6 -21.73 19.03 -7.07
CA TYR A 6 -22.56 18.23 -6.17
C TYR A 6 -23.05 19.00 -4.93
N ARG A 7 -22.55 20.20 -4.66
CA ARG A 7 -23.01 21.08 -3.58
C ARG A 7 -24.22 21.88 -4.05
N GLN A 8 -25.36 21.19 -4.14
CA GLN A 8 -26.62 21.77 -4.60
C GLN A 8 -27.73 21.52 -3.58
N THR A 9 -28.55 22.55 -3.33
CA THR A 9 -29.68 22.44 -2.42
C THR A 9 -30.65 21.35 -2.89
N GLY A 10 -30.98 20.43 -1.99
CA GLY A 10 -31.90 19.31 -2.26
C GLY A 10 -31.28 18.14 -3.04
N LEU A 11 -30.01 18.21 -3.44
CA LEU A 11 -29.31 17.10 -4.06
C LEU A 11 -28.76 16.15 -2.98
N VAL A 12 -28.95 14.85 -3.21
CA VAL A 12 -28.36 13.78 -2.39
C VAL A 12 -27.69 12.78 -3.33
N LEU A 13 -26.38 12.58 -3.15
CA LEU A 13 -25.61 11.58 -3.87
C LEU A 13 -25.62 10.30 -3.05
N GLN A 14 -26.14 9.23 -3.63
CA GLN A 14 -26.23 7.90 -3.02
C GLN A 14 -26.37 6.84 -4.12
N ARG A 15 -26.19 5.55 -3.78
CA ARG A 15 -26.41 4.46 -4.73
C ARG A 15 -27.85 4.48 -5.25
N GLY A 16 -28.02 4.38 -6.58
CA GLY A 16 -29.32 4.48 -7.22
C GLY A 16 -29.95 5.88 -7.21
N GLY A 17 -29.20 6.90 -6.78
CA GLY A 17 -29.63 8.30 -6.83
C GLY A 17 -29.67 8.87 -8.26
N THR A 18 -30.06 10.15 -8.36
CA THR A 18 -30.28 10.86 -9.64
C THR A 18 -29.13 11.79 -10.03
N ALA A 19 -28.05 11.81 -9.25
CA ALA A 19 -26.89 12.66 -9.52
C ALA A 19 -26.29 12.35 -10.89
N SER A 20 -25.87 13.40 -11.60
CA SER A 20 -25.20 13.24 -12.89
C SER A 20 -23.82 12.59 -12.71
N PRO A 21 -23.30 11.90 -13.74
CA PRO A 21 -21.94 11.36 -13.67
C PRO A 21 -20.87 12.41 -13.35
N GLN A 22 -21.04 13.66 -13.81
CA GLN A 22 -20.10 14.73 -13.48
C GLN A 22 -20.09 15.07 -11.99
N GLN A 23 -21.27 15.17 -11.36
CA GLN A 23 -21.38 15.42 -9.92
C GLN A 23 -20.73 14.31 -9.10
N VAL A 24 -20.88 13.07 -9.55
CA VAL A 24 -20.22 11.93 -8.91
C VAL A 24 -18.70 11.99 -9.09
N ARG A 25 -18.19 12.33 -10.28
CA ARG A 25 -16.74 12.51 -10.50
C ARG A 25 -16.17 13.61 -9.60
N ASP A 26 -16.87 14.73 -9.48
CA ASP A 26 -16.42 15.85 -8.64
C ASP A 26 -16.33 15.41 -7.16
N LEU A 27 -17.34 14.69 -6.65
CA LEU A 27 -17.28 14.09 -5.30
C LEU A 27 -16.14 13.07 -5.19
N GLN A 28 -15.97 12.19 -6.18
CA GLN A 28 -14.90 11.18 -6.18
C GLN A 28 -13.51 11.84 -6.14
N ARG A 29 -13.27 12.90 -6.92
CA ARG A 29 -12.00 13.66 -6.89
C ARG A 29 -11.73 14.25 -5.51
N ASP A 30 -12.75 14.83 -4.89
CA ASP A 30 -12.62 15.38 -3.54
C ASP A 30 -12.34 14.28 -2.50
N LEU A 31 -12.99 13.13 -2.59
CA LEU A 31 -12.73 11.98 -1.71
C LEU A 31 -11.35 11.33 -1.97
N ARG A 32 -10.82 11.38 -3.20
CA ARG A 32 -9.42 10.98 -3.50
C ARG A 32 -8.46 11.96 -2.83
N ALA A 33 -8.67 13.27 -3.02
CA ALA A 33 -7.82 14.32 -2.43
C ALA A 33 -7.80 14.28 -0.90
N LEU A 34 -8.93 13.93 -0.26
CA LEU A 34 -9.01 13.75 1.20
C LEU A 34 -8.50 12.38 1.68
N GLY A 35 -8.16 11.45 0.78
CA GLY A 35 -7.62 10.14 1.16
C GLY A 35 -8.66 9.15 1.72
N TYR A 36 -9.93 9.28 1.35
CA TYR A 36 -11.01 8.36 1.73
C TYR A 36 -11.42 7.40 0.61
N LEU A 37 -11.22 7.79 -0.66
CA LEU A 37 -11.52 6.92 -1.80
C LEU A 37 -10.29 6.11 -2.21
N TYR A 38 -10.42 4.78 -2.19
CA TYR A 38 -9.34 3.84 -2.54
C TYR A 38 -8.87 3.96 -4.00
N LYS A 39 -9.83 4.17 -4.92
CA LYS A 39 -9.63 4.34 -6.37
C LYS A 39 -10.92 4.72 -7.07
N ASP A 40 -10.79 4.99 -8.37
CA ASP A 40 -11.83 5.12 -9.38
C ASP A 40 -12.57 6.47 -9.34
N ILE A 41 -12.41 7.24 -10.42
CA ILE A 41 -13.11 8.51 -10.69
C ILE A 41 -13.88 8.30 -11.99
N ASP A 42 -14.90 7.45 -11.94
CA ASP A 42 -15.63 6.92 -13.09
C ASP A 42 -17.03 7.54 -13.27
N GLY A 43 -17.45 8.40 -12.33
CA GLY A 43 -18.77 9.02 -12.33
C GLY A 43 -19.90 8.06 -11.95
N ILE A 44 -19.57 6.89 -11.39
CA ILE A 44 -20.54 5.89 -10.93
C ILE A 44 -20.56 5.90 -9.41
N PHE A 45 -21.73 6.16 -8.81
CA PHE A 45 -21.89 6.07 -7.37
C PHE A 45 -22.03 4.60 -6.96
N GLY A 46 -20.90 3.91 -6.88
CA GLY A 46 -20.81 2.49 -6.57
C GLY A 46 -20.52 2.20 -5.10
N SER A 47 -20.00 1.00 -4.83
CA SER A 47 -19.67 0.59 -3.46
C SER A 47 -18.46 1.29 -2.88
N GLY A 48 -17.46 1.61 -3.70
CA GLY A 48 -16.29 2.38 -3.29
C GLY A 48 -16.63 3.78 -2.81
N THR A 49 -17.49 4.50 -3.54
CA THR A 49 -17.94 5.86 -3.16
C THR A 49 -18.75 5.84 -1.86
N GLU A 50 -19.68 4.89 -1.71
CA GLU A 50 -20.42 4.72 -0.46
C GLU A 50 -19.49 4.45 0.73
N ALA A 51 -18.54 3.54 0.58
CA ALA A 51 -17.58 3.19 1.63
C ALA A 51 -16.65 4.36 2.01
N ALA A 52 -16.29 5.21 1.04
CA ALA A 52 -15.50 6.42 1.29
C ALA A 52 -16.28 7.45 2.11
N LEU A 53 -17.58 7.64 1.84
CA LEU A 53 -18.45 8.52 2.62
C LEU A 53 -18.72 7.97 4.03
N GLN A 54 -18.87 6.66 4.17
CA GLN A 54 -18.97 6.00 5.47
C GLN A 54 -17.70 6.23 6.31
N ALA A 55 -16.52 6.07 5.72
CA ALA A 55 -15.26 6.33 6.39
C ALA A 55 -15.11 7.81 6.78
N LEU A 56 -15.44 8.75 5.89
CA LEU A 56 -15.39 10.18 6.20
C LEU A 56 -16.42 10.60 7.26
N SER A 57 -17.65 10.09 7.21
CA SER A 57 -18.64 10.36 8.27
C SER A 57 -18.22 9.80 9.62
N HIS A 58 -17.59 8.62 9.64
CA HIS A 58 -16.99 8.09 10.86
C HIS A 58 -15.94 9.05 11.42
N ASP A 59 -15.02 9.55 10.60
CA ASP A 59 -13.99 10.49 11.05
C ASP A 59 -14.58 11.86 11.46
N LEU A 60 -15.60 12.35 10.77
CA LEU A 60 -16.36 13.55 11.17
C LEU A 60 -17.06 13.39 12.54
N LEU A 61 -17.35 12.16 12.96
CA LEU A 61 -17.97 11.90 14.26
C LEU A 61 -16.94 11.62 15.36
N HIS A 62 -15.80 11.03 15.02
CA HIS A 62 -14.94 10.38 16.00
C HIS A 62 -13.46 10.77 15.93
N ASN A 63 -12.94 11.15 14.77
CA ASN A 63 -11.50 11.37 14.60
C ASN A 63 -11.06 12.67 15.31
N ASP A 64 -10.27 12.49 16.37
CA ASP A 64 -9.72 13.53 17.22
C ASP A 64 -8.29 13.96 16.84
N GLY A 65 -7.79 13.46 15.71
CA GLY A 65 -6.45 13.72 15.19
C GLY A 65 -5.37 12.84 15.82
N SER A 66 -5.70 11.78 16.57
CA SER A 66 -4.68 10.88 17.14
C SER A 66 -4.30 9.72 16.22
N GLY A 67 -3.03 9.31 16.26
CA GLY A 67 -2.50 8.11 15.62
C GLY A 67 -1.27 7.57 16.37
N SER A 68 -0.88 6.32 16.10
CA SER A 68 0.27 5.70 16.76
C SER A 68 1.62 6.29 16.34
N ASP A 69 1.65 7.02 15.23
CA ASP A 69 2.79 7.76 14.67
C ASP A 69 2.81 9.24 15.09
N GLY A 70 1.85 9.68 15.91
CA GLY A 70 1.75 11.04 16.42
C GLY A 70 0.40 11.69 16.13
N PRO A 71 0.23 12.97 16.51
CA PRO A 71 -0.99 13.72 16.21
C PRO A 71 -1.00 14.25 14.77
N ALA A 72 -2.17 14.20 14.15
CA ALA A 72 -2.54 14.93 12.95
C ALA A 72 -2.55 16.45 13.23
N PRO A 73 -2.42 17.30 12.19
CA PRO A 73 -2.43 18.75 12.36
C PRO A 73 -3.81 19.31 12.70
N ILE A 74 -4.88 18.54 12.47
CA ILE A 74 -6.28 18.87 12.79
C ILE A 74 -7.02 17.62 13.28
N ALA A 75 -8.15 17.82 13.98
CA ALA A 75 -9.14 16.78 14.21
C ALA A 75 -10.25 16.88 13.16
N VAL A 76 -10.51 15.80 12.40
CA VAL A 76 -11.55 15.82 11.35
C VAL A 76 -12.93 16.09 11.95
N ARG A 77 -13.20 15.62 13.18
CA ARG A 77 -14.48 15.86 13.86
C ARG A 77 -14.85 17.34 14.04
N ASP A 78 -13.85 18.23 14.07
CA ASP A 78 -14.09 19.68 14.25
C ASP A 78 -14.76 20.31 13.01
N TYR A 79 -14.70 19.63 11.86
CA TYR A 79 -15.31 20.06 10.59
C TYR A 79 -16.75 19.56 10.43
N ASN A 80 -17.21 18.66 11.30
CA ASN A 80 -18.59 18.20 11.30
C ASN A 80 -19.56 19.33 11.68
N ARG A 81 -19.26 20.11 12.73
CA ARG A 81 -20.08 21.25 13.18
C ARG A 81 -21.59 20.91 13.33
N GLY A 82 -21.90 19.67 13.68
CA GLY A 82 -23.28 19.16 13.81
C GLY A 82 -24.03 18.89 12.50
N ARG A 83 -23.34 18.86 11.36
CA ARG A 83 -23.95 18.64 10.03
C ARG A 83 -24.23 17.16 9.74
N VAL A 84 -23.37 16.27 10.24
CA VAL A 84 -23.48 14.81 10.13
C VAL A 84 -23.77 14.25 11.52
N ALA A 85 -24.91 13.56 11.65
CA ALA A 85 -25.38 13.02 12.94
C ALA A 85 -25.07 11.53 13.13
N THR A 86 -24.93 10.78 12.03
CA THR A 86 -24.68 9.33 12.02
C THR A 86 -23.78 8.98 10.84
N VAL A 87 -23.10 7.83 10.93
CA VAL A 87 -22.37 7.26 9.80
C VAL A 87 -23.35 7.06 8.63
N THR A 88 -22.96 7.54 7.45
CA THR A 88 -23.80 7.51 6.25
C THR A 88 -22.95 7.31 5.00
N GLY A 89 -23.51 6.57 4.04
CA GLY A 89 -22.93 6.37 2.71
C GLY A 89 -23.47 7.33 1.65
N ALA A 90 -24.20 8.37 2.05
CA ALA A 90 -24.79 9.37 1.18
C ALA A 90 -24.18 10.76 1.45
N CYS A 91 -24.10 11.59 0.41
CA CYS A 91 -23.63 12.97 0.50
C CYS A 91 -24.79 13.92 0.15
N ASP A 92 -25.30 14.63 1.15
CA ASP A 92 -26.22 15.75 0.98
C ASP A 92 -25.48 17.10 1.03
N GLU A 93 -26.22 18.21 1.01
CA GLU A 93 -25.64 19.56 1.09
C GLU A 93 -24.84 19.81 2.37
N ALA A 94 -25.29 19.27 3.51
CA ALA A 94 -24.64 19.47 4.80
C ALA A 94 -23.31 18.70 4.87
N PHE A 95 -23.30 17.47 4.37
CA PHE A 95 -22.08 16.68 4.22
C PHE A 95 -21.11 17.34 3.22
N ALA A 96 -21.61 17.79 2.07
CA ALA A 96 -20.78 18.48 1.06
C ALA A 96 -20.09 19.73 1.64
N ALA A 97 -20.75 20.44 2.57
CA ALA A 97 -20.12 21.56 3.28
C ALA A 97 -18.97 21.12 4.20
N CYS A 98 -19.04 19.95 4.83
CA CYS A 98 -17.90 19.38 5.58
C CYS A 98 -16.72 19.08 4.65
N ILE A 99 -16.98 18.50 3.47
CA ILE A 99 -15.94 18.22 2.46
C ILE A 99 -15.29 19.53 2.01
N GLY A 100 -16.09 20.55 1.68
CA GLY A 100 -15.58 21.87 1.30
C GLY A 100 -14.69 22.48 2.39
N ASP A 101 -15.15 22.49 3.65
CA ASP A 101 -14.37 23.05 4.76
C ASP A 101 -13.05 22.29 4.98
N LEU A 102 -13.04 20.95 4.83
CA LEU A 102 -11.82 20.13 4.94
C LEU A 102 -10.85 20.37 3.79
N LEU A 103 -11.36 20.53 2.56
CA LEU A 103 -10.51 20.88 1.42
C LEU A 103 -9.87 22.25 1.67
N ASP A 104 -10.64 23.25 2.12
CA ASP A 104 -10.14 24.60 2.36
C ASP A 104 -9.15 24.71 3.53
N GLU A 105 -9.02 23.67 4.35
CA GLU A 105 -8.09 23.64 5.49
C GLU A 105 -6.62 23.66 5.04
N PRO A 106 -5.86 24.73 5.36
CA PRO A 106 -4.45 24.83 4.97
C PRO A 106 -3.54 23.79 5.62
N ALA A 107 -3.89 23.24 6.79
CA ALA A 107 -3.08 22.23 7.45
C ALA A 107 -3.34 20.80 6.91
N PHE A 108 -4.43 20.58 6.18
CA PHE A 108 -4.77 19.29 5.58
C PHE A 108 -3.83 18.97 4.41
N GLY A 109 -3.03 17.91 4.55
CA GLY A 109 -2.22 17.33 3.47
C GLY A 109 -3.09 16.55 2.50
N ARG A 110 -3.40 17.15 1.34
CA ARG A 110 -4.20 16.49 0.29
C ARG A 110 -3.37 15.46 -0.46
N VAL A 111 -3.98 14.35 -0.85
CA VAL A 111 -3.35 13.34 -1.72
C VAL A 111 -3.07 13.96 -3.10
N PRO A 112 -1.83 13.90 -3.61
CA PRO A 112 -1.49 14.52 -4.89
C PRO A 112 -1.95 13.66 -6.07
N ALA A 113 -2.08 14.32 -7.22
CA ALA A 113 -2.37 13.72 -8.51
C ALA A 113 -1.35 14.18 -9.55
N ALA A 114 -1.12 13.35 -10.57
CA ALA A 114 -0.22 13.68 -11.66
C ALA A 114 -1.00 13.98 -12.95
N GLU A 115 -0.64 15.06 -13.64
CA GLU A 115 -1.26 15.41 -14.94
C GLU A 115 -1.05 14.29 -15.98
N ASN A 116 0.19 13.78 -16.09
CA ASN A 116 0.56 12.63 -16.92
C ASN A 116 1.03 11.45 -16.05
N ALA A 117 0.10 10.79 -15.36
CA ALA A 117 0.41 9.68 -14.45
C ALA A 117 1.18 8.52 -15.12
N ALA A 118 0.84 8.18 -16.36
CA ALA A 118 1.52 7.10 -17.10
C ALA A 118 2.99 7.43 -17.38
N GLU A 119 3.28 8.67 -17.77
CA GLU A 119 4.65 9.14 -18.02
C GLU A 119 5.45 9.18 -16.71
N ALA A 120 4.85 9.70 -15.64
CA ALA A 120 5.48 9.75 -14.32
C ALA A 120 5.82 8.35 -13.78
N ASN A 121 4.91 7.39 -13.90
CA ASN A 121 5.17 6.00 -13.51
C ASN A 121 6.27 5.36 -14.37
N ALA A 122 6.24 5.58 -15.70
CA ALA A 122 7.24 5.03 -16.61
C ALA A 122 8.65 5.58 -16.32
N ALA A 123 8.77 6.89 -16.10
CA ALA A 123 10.03 7.54 -15.74
C ALA A 123 10.59 7.01 -14.42
N LEU A 124 9.73 6.84 -13.40
CA LEU A 124 10.13 6.25 -12.12
C LEU A 124 10.63 4.81 -12.31
N LEU A 125 9.91 3.97 -13.07
CA LEU A 125 10.33 2.59 -13.28
C LEU A 125 11.66 2.48 -14.04
N GLU A 126 11.89 3.37 -15.02
CA GLU A 126 13.16 3.46 -15.74
C GLU A 126 14.31 3.83 -14.81
N GLU A 127 14.12 4.84 -13.95
CA GLU A 127 15.09 5.25 -12.92
C GLU A 127 15.44 4.08 -12.00
N LEU A 128 14.43 3.40 -11.44
CA LEU A 128 14.62 2.32 -10.47
C LEU A 128 15.26 1.07 -11.09
N SER A 129 14.99 0.78 -12.35
CA SER A 129 15.53 -0.40 -13.05
C SER A 129 17.04 -0.29 -13.29
N GLY A 130 17.56 0.94 -13.44
CA GLY A 130 18.99 1.22 -13.57
C GLY A 130 19.73 1.44 -12.25
N GLU A 131 18.99 1.62 -11.14
CA GLU A 131 19.55 2.01 -9.87
C GLU A 131 20.31 0.87 -9.18
N ARG A 132 21.50 1.20 -8.66
CA ARG A 132 22.23 0.35 -7.72
C ARG A 132 22.05 0.90 -6.32
N SER A 133 21.70 0.03 -5.39
CA SER A 133 21.55 0.38 -3.98
C SER A 133 22.42 -0.52 -3.11
N GLU A 134 23.14 0.11 -2.17
CA GLU A 134 23.93 -0.56 -1.14
C GLU A 134 23.10 -0.86 0.13
N VAL A 135 21.88 -0.31 0.20
CA VAL A 135 20.97 -0.46 1.36
C VAL A 135 20.21 -1.77 1.25
N ALA A 136 19.45 -1.95 0.17
CA ALA A 136 18.74 -3.18 -0.19
C ALA A 136 18.75 -3.40 -1.72
N PRO A 137 18.62 -4.63 -2.24
CA PRO A 137 18.73 -4.87 -3.67
C PRO A 137 17.49 -4.36 -4.40
N MET A 138 17.68 -3.55 -5.44
CA MET A 138 16.56 -3.00 -6.23
C MET A 138 15.65 -4.07 -6.85
N PRO A 139 16.16 -5.20 -7.37
CA PRO A 139 15.26 -6.23 -7.92
C PRO A 139 14.22 -6.76 -6.92
N PHE A 140 14.59 -6.92 -5.64
CA PHE A 140 13.62 -7.34 -4.61
C PHE A 140 12.60 -6.24 -4.31
N GLN A 141 13.03 -4.97 -4.32
CA GLN A 141 12.13 -3.82 -4.16
C GLN A 141 11.14 -3.72 -5.32
N LEU A 142 11.57 -3.91 -6.57
CA LEU A 142 10.66 -3.91 -7.72
C LEU A 142 9.63 -5.04 -7.65
N GLY A 143 10.00 -6.21 -7.15
CA GLY A 143 9.04 -7.30 -6.88
C GLY A 143 8.05 -6.96 -5.75
N ILE A 144 8.49 -6.24 -4.71
CA ILE A 144 7.62 -5.71 -3.65
C ILE A 144 6.68 -4.67 -4.22
N PHE A 145 7.17 -3.69 -5.00
CA PHE A 145 6.35 -2.65 -5.59
C PHE A 145 5.29 -3.21 -6.53
N GLU A 146 5.62 -4.24 -7.32
CA GLU A 146 4.61 -4.96 -8.11
C GLU A 146 3.52 -5.57 -7.22
N GLN A 147 3.91 -6.15 -6.08
CA GLN A 147 2.95 -6.75 -5.14
C GLN A 147 2.10 -5.72 -4.39
N GLU A 148 2.67 -4.59 -4.00
CA GLU A 148 2.01 -3.57 -3.18
C GLU A 148 1.13 -2.61 -4.00
N SER A 149 1.62 -2.20 -5.17
CA SER A 149 1.02 -1.11 -5.95
C SER A 149 0.89 -1.42 -7.45
N GLY A 150 1.27 -2.62 -7.89
CA GLY A 150 1.38 -2.95 -9.32
C GLY A 150 2.51 -2.17 -10.01
N GLY A 151 3.55 -1.81 -9.26
CA GLY A 151 4.68 -1.04 -9.75
C GLY A 151 4.38 0.43 -10.03
N LYS A 152 3.30 0.98 -9.45
CA LYS A 152 2.80 2.32 -9.77
C LYS A 152 2.81 3.24 -8.57
N HIS A 153 3.28 4.47 -8.79
CA HIS A 153 3.13 5.52 -7.79
C HIS A 153 1.77 6.23 -7.93
N TYR A 154 1.35 6.50 -9.17
CA TYR A 154 0.06 7.10 -9.51
C TYR A 154 -0.88 6.09 -10.17
N ARG A 155 -2.18 6.21 -9.94
CA ARG A 155 -3.20 5.55 -10.77
C ARG A 155 -3.11 6.09 -12.19
N GLU A 156 -3.36 5.24 -13.17
CA GLU A 156 -3.37 5.63 -14.58
C GLU A 156 -4.81 5.70 -15.07
N PRO A 157 -5.27 6.87 -15.55
CA PRO A 157 -6.58 7.00 -16.16
C PRO A 157 -6.78 6.00 -17.30
N SER A 158 -7.97 5.42 -17.39
CA SER A 158 -8.32 4.48 -18.46
C SER A 158 -9.81 4.50 -18.77
N GLY A 159 -10.15 4.61 -20.05
CA GLY A 159 -11.54 4.68 -20.49
C GLY A 159 -12.28 5.85 -19.84
N GLY A 160 -13.39 5.56 -19.15
CA GLY A 160 -14.18 6.56 -18.41
C GLY A 160 -13.71 6.82 -16.98
N ASN A 161 -12.61 6.22 -16.53
CA ASN A 161 -12.03 6.41 -15.21
C ASN A 161 -10.87 7.41 -15.30
N GLU A 162 -11.03 8.54 -14.61
CA GLU A 162 -10.09 9.68 -14.65
C GLU A 162 -9.08 9.68 -13.49
N ASP A 163 -9.01 8.60 -12.70
CA ASP A 163 -8.16 8.54 -11.50
C ASP A 163 -6.67 8.59 -11.86
N ASN A 164 -6.05 9.73 -11.53
CA ASN A 164 -4.63 10.03 -11.68
C ASN A 164 -3.94 10.35 -10.34
N PHE A 165 -4.61 10.07 -9.23
CA PHE A 165 -4.07 10.29 -7.88
C PHE A 165 -3.05 9.22 -7.52
N VAL A 166 -2.21 9.51 -6.54
CA VAL A 166 -1.32 8.53 -5.90
C VAL A 166 -2.09 7.26 -5.52
N VAL A 167 -1.46 6.09 -5.68
CA VAL A 167 -2.02 4.81 -5.23
C VAL A 167 -2.19 4.84 -3.72
N VAL A 168 -3.42 4.58 -3.24
CA VAL A 168 -3.74 4.58 -1.81
C VAL A 168 -4.16 3.18 -1.39
N GLY A 169 -3.66 2.71 -0.24
CA GLY A 169 -4.16 1.56 0.51
C GLY A 169 -4.93 2.04 1.74
N LEU A 170 -6.05 1.38 2.07
CA LEU A 170 -6.91 1.73 3.21
C LEU A 170 -7.13 0.49 4.09
N ASP A 171 -6.59 0.50 5.29
CA ASP A 171 -6.80 -0.58 6.26
C ASP A 171 -7.96 -0.25 7.19
N ARG A 172 -8.75 -1.27 7.54
CA ARG A 172 -9.90 -1.18 8.44
C ARG A 172 -9.81 -2.25 9.50
N ASN A 173 -8.83 -2.10 10.40
CA ASN A 173 -8.50 -3.11 11.41
C ASN A 173 -9.25 -2.92 12.73
N ASP A 174 -10.33 -2.13 12.74
CA ASP A 174 -11.20 -1.95 13.89
C ASP A 174 -12.45 -2.84 13.77
N SER A 175 -12.49 -3.91 14.55
CA SER A 175 -13.64 -4.82 14.58
C SER A 175 -14.91 -4.21 15.19
N ALA A 176 -14.78 -3.11 15.96
CA ALA A 176 -15.91 -2.41 16.55
C ALA A 176 -16.49 -1.34 15.61
N ALA A 177 -15.71 -0.87 14.63
CA ALA A 177 -16.12 0.13 13.64
C ALA A 177 -15.60 -0.25 12.25
N SER A 178 -16.41 -1.00 11.49
CA SER A 178 -16.02 -1.53 10.19
C SER A 178 -15.76 -0.47 9.12
N GLU A 179 -16.24 0.75 9.34
CA GLU A 179 -16.10 1.91 8.47
C GLU A 179 -14.81 2.70 8.74
N ALA A 180 -14.21 2.52 9.93
CA ALA A 180 -13.03 3.25 10.37
C ALA A 180 -11.81 2.86 9.55
N VAL A 181 -11.14 3.85 8.96
CA VAL A 181 -9.85 3.67 8.30
C VAL A 181 -8.75 3.89 9.33
N THR A 182 -8.11 2.80 9.75
CA THR A 182 -7.12 2.77 10.83
C THR A 182 -5.71 3.15 10.36
N SER A 183 -5.43 3.02 9.07
CA SER A 183 -4.16 3.44 8.45
C SER A 183 -4.32 3.63 6.95
N ARG A 184 -3.45 4.46 6.38
CA ARG A 184 -3.46 4.81 4.96
C ARG A 184 -2.05 4.67 4.37
N GLY A 185 -1.89 3.77 3.42
CA GLY A 185 -0.66 3.56 2.65
C GLY A 185 -0.67 4.40 1.38
N TYR A 186 0.47 4.95 0.99
CA TYR A 186 0.57 5.86 -0.16
C TYR A 186 1.74 5.51 -1.09
N GLY A 187 1.51 5.60 -2.39
CA GLY A 187 2.53 5.53 -3.43
C GLY A 187 3.06 4.12 -3.70
N ILE A 188 4.12 4.07 -4.50
CA ILE A 188 4.68 2.82 -5.04
C ILE A 188 5.10 1.82 -3.95
N GLY A 189 5.67 2.31 -2.84
CA GLY A 189 6.12 1.55 -1.68
C GLY A 189 5.11 1.47 -0.55
N GLN A 190 3.90 2.04 -0.72
CA GLN A 190 2.83 2.06 0.28
C GLN A 190 3.30 2.61 1.65
N TYR A 191 3.95 3.79 1.67
CA TYR A 191 4.31 4.46 2.92
C TYR A 191 3.05 4.74 3.75
N THR A 192 3.04 4.30 5.02
CA THR A 192 1.82 4.29 5.84
C THR A 192 1.82 5.37 6.91
N PHE A 193 0.73 6.14 6.96
CA PHE A 193 0.37 6.98 8.11
C PHE A 193 -0.73 6.30 8.94
N PHE A 194 -0.63 6.45 10.26
CA PHE A 194 -1.60 5.93 11.24
C PHE A 194 -2.48 7.03 11.82
N HIS A 195 -2.05 8.28 11.79
CA HIS A 195 -2.90 9.44 12.03
C HIS A 195 -3.58 9.90 10.73
N HIS A 196 -4.66 10.67 10.86
CA HIS A 196 -5.31 11.30 9.73
C HIS A 196 -5.96 12.64 10.12
N PRO A 197 -5.81 13.71 9.29
CA PRO A 197 -5.03 13.75 8.05
C PRO A 197 -3.52 13.89 8.27
N PRO A 198 -2.67 13.47 7.32
CA PRO A 198 -1.27 13.88 7.31
C PRO A 198 -1.15 15.39 7.07
N SER A 199 -0.07 16.00 7.54
CA SER A 199 0.27 17.39 7.23
C SER A 199 0.75 17.55 5.78
N ARG A 200 0.78 18.79 5.29
CA ARG A 200 1.31 19.11 3.96
C ARG A 200 2.79 18.76 3.82
N ASP A 201 3.58 18.97 4.85
CA ASP A 201 5.02 18.67 4.83
C ASP A 201 5.26 17.15 4.79
N GLU A 202 4.43 16.38 5.47
CA GLU A 202 4.46 14.92 5.41
C GLU A 202 4.07 14.40 4.02
N ILE A 203 3.02 14.96 3.41
CA ILE A 203 2.66 14.65 2.02
C ILE A 203 3.82 15.01 1.08
N ALA A 204 4.37 16.22 1.16
CA ALA A 204 5.46 16.65 0.29
C ALA A 204 6.71 15.76 0.43
N GLY A 205 7.07 15.39 1.66
CA GLY A 205 8.27 14.61 1.94
C GLY A 205 8.16 13.12 1.66
N ARG A 206 6.96 12.52 1.76
CA ARG A 206 6.77 11.06 1.75
C ARG A 206 5.82 10.52 0.69
N VAL A 207 4.91 11.37 0.19
CA VAL A 207 3.85 10.97 -0.74
C VAL A 207 4.07 11.59 -2.11
N ASP A 208 4.23 12.90 -2.21
CA ASP A 208 4.44 13.61 -3.48
C ASP A 208 5.83 13.35 -4.09
N SER A 209 6.77 12.84 -3.30
CA SER A 209 8.10 12.42 -3.74
C SER A 209 8.13 10.91 -3.97
N PRO A 210 8.09 10.40 -5.22
CA PRO A 210 8.23 8.98 -5.49
C PRO A 210 9.56 8.42 -4.98
N SER A 211 10.65 9.17 -5.10
CA SER A 211 11.97 8.77 -4.59
C SER A 211 11.99 8.68 -3.06
N GLY A 212 11.35 9.61 -2.34
CA GLY A 212 11.18 9.52 -0.89
C GLY A 212 10.37 8.29 -0.47
N ASN A 213 9.35 7.92 -1.24
CA ASN A 213 8.55 6.74 -1.01
C ASN A 213 9.35 5.43 -1.21
N VAL A 214 10.16 5.38 -2.27
CA VAL A 214 11.08 4.27 -2.57
C VAL A 214 12.13 4.12 -1.47
N GLU A 215 12.76 5.21 -1.04
CA GLU A 215 13.81 5.17 -0.02
C GLU A 215 13.26 4.70 1.34
N ALA A 216 12.03 5.08 1.68
CA ALA A 216 11.38 4.56 2.88
C ALA A 216 11.15 3.04 2.81
N ALA A 217 10.64 2.52 1.68
CA ALA A 217 10.45 1.08 1.48
C ALA A 217 11.79 0.32 1.46
N ARG A 218 12.83 0.91 0.88
CA ARG A 218 14.20 0.39 0.87
C ARG A 218 14.77 0.25 2.28
N SER A 219 14.64 1.30 3.07
CA SER A 219 15.06 1.34 4.47
C SER A 219 14.30 0.31 5.30
N GLU A 220 13.00 0.15 5.07
CA GLU A 220 12.19 -0.86 5.75
C GLU A 220 12.64 -2.28 5.40
N LEU A 221 12.87 -2.59 4.12
CA LEU A 221 13.36 -3.90 3.71
C LEU A 221 14.73 -4.20 4.33
N ARG A 222 15.62 -3.21 4.40
CA ARG A 222 16.91 -3.35 5.09
C ARG A 222 16.72 -3.60 6.58
N ALA A 223 15.83 -2.87 7.26
CA ALA A 223 15.52 -3.10 8.66
C ALA A 223 15.00 -4.52 8.92
N LYS A 224 14.15 -5.06 8.02
CA LYS A 224 13.73 -6.46 8.09
C LYS A 224 14.88 -7.44 7.91
N PHE A 225 15.80 -7.15 6.99
CA PHE A 225 16.98 -7.99 6.78
C PHE A 225 17.84 -8.05 8.05
N ASP A 226 18.21 -6.88 8.59
CA ASP A 226 19.12 -6.77 9.73
C ASP A 226 18.49 -7.26 11.04
N GLY A 227 17.22 -6.94 11.29
CA GLY A 227 16.56 -7.17 12.57
C GLY A 227 15.63 -8.38 12.62
N PHE A 228 15.03 -8.78 11.50
CA PHE A 228 13.91 -9.74 11.51
C PHE A 228 14.24 -11.12 10.93
N VAL A 229 15.31 -11.25 10.14
CA VAL A 229 15.68 -12.58 9.61
C VAL A 229 16.14 -13.49 10.76
N ASN A 230 17.02 -12.97 11.62
CA ASN A 230 17.56 -13.68 12.79
C ASN A 230 16.98 -13.19 14.12
N GLY A 231 15.85 -12.47 14.13
CA GLY A 231 15.31 -11.91 15.37
C GLY A 231 14.87 -12.98 16.37
N SER A 232 14.74 -12.58 17.63
CA SER A 232 14.62 -13.50 18.77
C SER A 232 13.18 -13.93 19.08
N THR A 233 12.17 -13.27 18.52
CA THR A 233 10.75 -13.54 18.79
C THR A 233 10.04 -14.11 17.57
N SER A 234 8.92 -14.82 17.75
CA SER A 234 8.08 -15.28 16.63
C SER A 234 7.62 -14.14 15.72
N GLY A 235 7.36 -12.97 16.31
CA GLY A 235 7.01 -11.74 15.61
C GLY A 235 8.17 -11.09 14.86
N THR A 236 9.42 -11.53 15.06
CA THR A 236 10.62 -10.91 14.47
C THR A 236 11.60 -11.94 13.91
N ARG A 237 11.19 -13.19 13.67
CA ARG A 237 12.09 -14.26 13.19
C ARG A 237 11.61 -14.84 11.87
N ALA A 238 12.54 -15.19 11.00
CA ALA A 238 12.29 -15.99 9.82
C ALA A 238 12.55 -17.48 10.14
N ASP A 239 11.53 -18.17 10.64
CA ASP A 239 11.66 -19.58 11.03
C ASP A 239 11.99 -20.51 9.83
N ASP A 240 11.56 -20.14 8.62
CA ASP A 240 11.94 -20.82 7.38
C ASP A 240 13.43 -20.72 7.11
N ARG A 241 14.03 -19.54 7.32
CA ARG A 241 15.48 -19.39 7.21
C ARG A 241 16.19 -20.33 8.16
N ILE A 242 15.74 -20.41 9.41
CA ILE A 242 16.40 -21.22 10.43
C ILE A 242 16.31 -22.70 10.07
N ALA A 243 15.15 -23.16 9.60
CA ALA A 243 14.98 -24.53 9.15
C ALA A 243 15.84 -24.86 7.92
N GLU A 244 15.92 -23.92 6.97
CA GLU A 244 16.56 -24.17 5.67
C GLU A 244 18.08 -23.92 5.65
N VAL A 245 18.57 -23.00 6.49
CA VAL A 245 19.96 -22.48 6.44
C VAL A 245 20.62 -22.45 7.82
N GLY A 246 19.85 -22.47 8.91
CA GLY A 246 20.36 -22.40 10.28
C GLY A 246 20.56 -20.97 10.81
N THR A 247 21.05 -20.85 12.04
CA THR A 247 21.17 -19.58 12.80
C THR A 247 22.51 -18.84 12.58
N GLY A 248 23.20 -19.15 11.49
CA GLY A 248 24.46 -18.50 11.12
C GLY A 248 24.33 -17.01 10.80
N PRO A 249 25.45 -16.34 10.50
CA PRO A 249 25.44 -14.93 10.11
C PRO A 249 24.57 -14.68 8.87
N LEU A 250 24.07 -13.45 8.74
CA LEU A 250 23.28 -13.03 7.59
C LEU A 250 24.12 -13.04 6.31
N ARG A 251 23.57 -13.63 5.25
CA ARG A 251 24.15 -13.72 3.91
C ARG A 251 23.64 -12.55 3.08
N LEU A 252 24.42 -11.48 3.02
CA LEU A 252 24.02 -10.25 2.34
C LEU A 252 23.94 -10.39 0.82
N CYS A 253 24.97 -10.97 0.21
CA CYS A 253 25.00 -11.26 -1.21
C CYS A 253 25.93 -12.45 -1.47
N ARG A 254 25.67 -13.21 -2.54
CA ARG A 254 26.57 -14.25 -3.02
C ARG A 254 27.85 -13.65 -3.62
N TYR A 255 27.75 -12.47 -4.21
CA TYR A 255 28.88 -11.74 -4.75
C TYR A 255 29.52 -10.87 -3.65
N PRO A 256 30.83 -10.58 -3.71
CA PRO A 256 31.48 -9.63 -2.79
C PRO A 256 31.14 -8.18 -3.17
N ALA A 257 31.25 -7.24 -2.23
CA ALA A 257 30.89 -5.83 -2.42
C ALA A 257 31.60 -5.11 -3.60
N GLY A 258 32.78 -5.57 -4.02
CA GLY A 258 33.50 -5.03 -5.18
C GLY A 258 33.08 -5.60 -6.54
N ASP A 259 32.18 -6.57 -6.58
CA ASP A 259 31.69 -7.18 -7.82
C ASP A 259 30.51 -6.36 -8.36
N ALA A 260 30.49 -6.09 -9.67
CA ALA A 260 29.42 -5.33 -10.31
C ALA A 260 28.03 -5.99 -10.17
N ARG A 261 27.97 -7.28 -9.85
CA ARG A 261 26.74 -8.06 -9.60
C ARG A 261 26.23 -7.95 -8.17
N TYR A 262 27.03 -7.41 -7.26
CA TYR A 262 26.69 -7.25 -5.84
C TYR A 262 25.36 -6.51 -5.69
N MET A 263 24.37 -7.18 -5.09
CA MET A 263 23.00 -6.67 -4.89
C MET A 263 22.29 -6.17 -6.18
N SER A 264 22.76 -6.59 -7.36
CA SER A 264 22.18 -6.22 -8.65
C SER A 264 21.76 -7.43 -9.49
N ASP A 265 22.50 -8.54 -9.44
CA ASP A 265 22.23 -9.75 -10.26
C ASP A 265 21.28 -10.74 -9.57
N CYS A 266 20.26 -10.22 -8.89
CA CYS A 266 19.35 -11.03 -8.06
C CYS A 266 18.49 -11.98 -8.90
N LEU A 267 18.03 -11.57 -10.08
CA LEU A 267 17.21 -12.44 -10.95
C LEU A 267 17.99 -13.69 -11.40
N THR A 268 19.26 -13.55 -11.77
CA THR A 268 20.11 -14.69 -12.12
C THR A 268 20.29 -15.62 -10.92
N CYS A 269 20.51 -15.06 -9.72
CA CYS A 269 20.58 -15.85 -8.50
C CYS A 269 19.28 -16.63 -8.22
N LEU A 270 18.11 -16.01 -8.41
CA LEU A 270 16.82 -16.69 -8.26
C LEU A 270 16.62 -17.80 -9.29
N ARG A 271 16.96 -17.56 -10.56
CA ARG A 271 16.86 -18.55 -11.65
C ARG A 271 17.79 -19.74 -11.39
N GLN A 272 19.00 -19.50 -10.90
CA GLN A 272 19.98 -20.55 -10.60
C GLN A 272 19.67 -21.34 -9.32
N ALA A 273 18.89 -20.78 -8.39
CA ALA A 273 18.48 -21.48 -7.17
C ALA A 273 17.65 -22.74 -7.45
N GLY A 274 17.10 -22.85 -8.66
CA GLY A 274 16.08 -23.83 -8.99
C GLY A 274 14.74 -23.47 -8.35
N ALA A 275 13.71 -24.25 -8.68
CA ALA A 275 12.34 -23.96 -8.27
C ALA A 275 11.71 -25.13 -7.51
N VAL A 276 10.62 -24.81 -6.80
CA VAL A 276 9.71 -25.74 -6.14
C VAL A 276 8.28 -25.32 -6.44
N ASP A 277 7.42 -26.31 -6.68
CA ASP A 277 5.98 -26.08 -6.68
C ASP A 277 5.47 -26.22 -5.25
N ILE A 278 4.74 -25.22 -4.80
CA ILE A 278 4.03 -25.19 -3.53
C ILE A 278 2.60 -25.68 -3.75
N ARG A 279 2.13 -26.60 -2.92
CA ARG A 279 0.75 -27.08 -2.94
C ARG A 279 0.04 -26.79 -1.63
N GLU A 280 -1.26 -26.56 -1.74
CA GLU A 280 -2.13 -26.44 -0.58
C GLU A 280 -2.06 -27.71 0.30
N GLY A 281 -2.04 -27.52 1.62
CA GLY A 281 -1.89 -28.57 2.61
C GLY A 281 -0.45 -28.99 2.90
N GLU A 282 0.53 -28.52 2.12
CA GLU A 282 1.95 -28.79 2.40
C GLU A 282 2.50 -27.82 3.47
N PRO A 283 3.48 -28.25 4.29
CA PRO A 283 4.18 -27.36 5.22
C PRO A 283 4.81 -26.15 4.51
N VAL A 284 4.72 -24.96 5.11
CA VAL A 284 5.31 -23.72 4.53
C VAL A 284 6.84 -23.75 4.42
N TYR A 285 7.47 -24.63 5.20
CA TYR A 285 8.85 -25.11 5.08
C TYR A 285 8.94 -26.48 5.76
N GLU A 286 10.00 -27.24 5.49
CA GLU A 286 10.18 -28.58 6.07
C GLU A 286 10.14 -28.55 7.62
N GLY A 287 9.29 -29.38 8.22
CA GLY A 287 9.10 -29.43 9.68
C GLY A 287 8.15 -28.38 10.26
N SER A 288 7.58 -27.49 9.45
CA SER A 288 6.55 -26.55 9.89
C SER A 288 5.22 -27.26 10.21
N THR A 289 4.56 -26.85 11.30
CA THR A 289 3.16 -27.23 11.58
C THR A 289 2.16 -26.33 10.86
N THR A 290 2.58 -25.16 10.39
CA THR A 290 1.78 -24.29 9.52
C THR A 290 1.81 -24.85 8.11
N LEU A 291 0.61 -25.02 7.54
CA LEU A 291 0.40 -25.52 6.19
C LEU A 291 -0.02 -24.37 5.27
N TRP A 292 0.32 -24.48 3.99
CA TRP A 292 -0.24 -23.63 2.94
C TRP A 292 -1.76 -23.82 2.87
N ALA A 293 -2.51 -22.75 3.00
CA ALA A 293 -3.98 -22.74 2.98
C ALA A 293 -4.48 -21.37 2.50
N PRO A 294 -5.61 -21.30 1.77
CA PRO A 294 -6.20 -20.03 1.36
C PRO A 294 -6.50 -19.14 2.57
N THR A 295 -6.44 -17.83 2.35
CA THR A 295 -6.75 -16.81 3.36
C THR A 295 -7.68 -15.76 2.80
N GLN A 296 -8.12 -14.83 3.66
CA GLN A 296 -8.90 -13.67 3.25
C GLN A 296 -8.21 -12.80 2.19
N TYR A 297 -6.89 -12.84 2.07
CA TYR A 297 -6.12 -12.08 1.08
C TYR A 297 -5.67 -12.92 -0.12
N TYR A 298 -5.63 -14.25 0.03
CA TYR A 298 -5.10 -15.17 -0.96
C TYR A 298 -6.06 -16.33 -1.19
N ALA A 299 -6.85 -16.25 -2.26
CA ALA A 299 -7.83 -17.28 -2.61
C ALA A 299 -7.22 -18.63 -3.01
N SER A 300 -5.93 -18.65 -3.35
CA SER A 300 -5.16 -19.86 -3.67
C SER A 300 -3.93 -19.96 -2.76
N ALA A 301 -3.59 -21.20 -2.41
CA ALA A 301 -2.38 -21.55 -1.67
C ALA A 301 -1.43 -22.46 -2.45
N SER A 302 -1.58 -22.51 -3.77
CA SER A 302 -0.68 -23.25 -4.65
C SER A 302 0.05 -22.30 -5.60
N TYR A 303 1.36 -22.47 -5.71
CA TYR A 303 2.24 -21.64 -6.51
C TYR A 303 3.22 -22.51 -7.27
N SER A 304 3.35 -22.34 -8.58
CA SER A 304 4.33 -23.08 -9.37
C SER A 304 5.59 -22.26 -9.61
N GLY A 305 6.75 -22.92 -9.63
CA GLY A 305 8.00 -22.28 -10.03
C GLY A 305 8.60 -21.33 -8.99
N VAL A 306 8.29 -21.47 -7.71
CA VAL A 306 8.82 -20.58 -6.67
C VAL A 306 10.31 -20.87 -6.42
N PRO A 307 11.21 -19.87 -6.42
CA PRO A 307 12.64 -20.09 -6.16
C PRO A 307 12.92 -20.79 -4.83
N ARG A 308 13.89 -21.72 -4.84
CA ARG A 308 14.37 -22.36 -3.61
C ARG A 308 15.23 -21.39 -2.80
N ARG A 309 14.61 -20.70 -1.84
CA ARG A 309 15.21 -19.65 -1.01
C ARG A 309 16.61 -19.99 -0.48
N ALA A 310 16.78 -21.18 0.08
CA ALA A 310 18.06 -21.65 0.63
C ALA A 310 19.22 -21.58 -0.38
N ALA A 311 18.93 -21.83 -1.66
CA ALA A 311 19.88 -21.92 -2.76
C ALA A 311 20.16 -20.58 -3.48
N VAL A 312 19.45 -19.50 -3.13
CA VAL A 312 19.64 -18.16 -3.74
C VAL A 312 21.03 -17.59 -3.39
N GLY A 313 21.59 -17.95 -2.24
CA GLY A 313 22.90 -17.49 -1.78
C GLY A 313 22.87 -16.15 -1.04
N CYS A 314 21.68 -15.65 -0.68
CA CYS A 314 21.49 -14.51 0.22
C CYS A 314 20.21 -14.69 1.05
N ASP A 315 20.01 -13.83 2.04
CA ASP A 315 18.86 -13.92 2.96
C ASP A 315 17.74 -12.92 2.66
N TRP A 316 17.85 -12.15 1.57
CA TRP A 316 16.82 -11.21 1.12
C TRP A 316 15.44 -11.85 0.89
N PRO A 317 15.31 -13.09 0.35
CA PRO A 317 14.01 -13.76 0.28
C PRO A 317 13.32 -13.88 1.65
N TYR A 318 14.07 -14.12 2.73
CA TYR A 318 13.52 -14.20 4.08
C TYR A 318 13.15 -12.82 4.63
N ALA A 319 13.94 -11.78 4.31
CA ALA A 319 13.58 -10.40 4.62
C ALA A 319 12.28 -9.97 3.94
N VAL A 320 12.08 -10.34 2.67
CA VAL A 320 10.83 -10.11 1.92
C VAL A 320 9.63 -10.74 2.63
N ARG A 321 9.75 -11.96 3.14
CA ARG A 321 8.68 -12.55 3.98
C ARG A 321 8.35 -11.66 5.16
N ARG A 322 9.40 -11.21 5.87
CA ARG A 322 9.24 -10.39 7.08
C ARG A 322 8.77 -8.97 6.81
N TYR A 323 8.89 -8.48 5.57
CA TYR A 323 8.34 -7.21 5.11
C TYR A 323 6.82 -7.14 5.33
N ASN A 324 6.09 -8.20 4.97
CA ASN A 324 4.66 -8.31 5.19
C ASN A 324 4.27 -8.82 6.60
N GLY A 325 5.21 -8.84 7.55
CA GLY A 325 4.95 -9.28 8.91
C GLY A 325 5.16 -10.79 9.12
N SER A 326 4.16 -11.48 9.67
CA SER A 326 4.28 -12.86 10.16
C SER A 326 3.07 -13.72 9.82
N GLY A 327 3.11 -15.01 10.18
CA GLY A 327 2.02 -15.94 9.92
C GLY A 327 1.91 -16.33 8.46
N ILE A 328 0.84 -17.05 8.11
CA ILE A 328 0.67 -17.67 6.80
C ILE A 328 0.69 -16.65 5.65
N ASN A 329 0.07 -15.47 5.82
CA ASN A 329 0.02 -14.41 4.81
C ASN A 329 1.42 -13.96 4.36
N SER A 330 2.38 -13.91 5.30
CA SER A 330 3.76 -13.53 4.98
C SER A 330 4.46 -14.51 4.03
N TYR A 331 4.07 -15.79 4.04
CA TYR A 331 4.59 -16.79 3.10
C TYR A 331 3.97 -16.62 1.72
N HIS A 332 2.64 -16.43 1.63
CA HIS A 332 1.98 -16.11 0.35
C HIS A 332 2.59 -14.86 -0.29
N TYR A 333 2.82 -13.83 0.52
CA TYR A 333 3.47 -12.61 0.10
C TYR A 333 4.86 -12.87 -0.49
N GLN A 334 5.71 -13.60 0.24
CA GLN A 334 7.05 -13.97 -0.22
C GLN A 334 7.01 -14.74 -1.55
N ALA A 335 6.14 -15.76 -1.67
CA ALA A 335 6.02 -16.54 -2.90
C ALA A 335 5.63 -15.66 -4.09
N ARG A 336 4.67 -14.75 -3.93
CA ARG A 336 4.24 -13.83 -4.99
C ARG A 336 5.34 -12.86 -5.38
N VAL A 337 6.03 -12.23 -4.41
CA VAL A 337 7.13 -11.30 -4.71
C VAL A 337 8.24 -12.00 -5.49
N LEU A 338 8.65 -13.21 -5.08
CA LEU A 338 9.67 -13.97 -5.80
C LEU A 338 9.25 -14.33 -7.23
N LEU A 339 7.96 -14.62 -7.45
CA LEU A 339 7.41 -14.87 -8.79
C LEU A 339 7.35 -13.60 -9.64
N HIS A 340 6.94 -12.47 -9.07
CA HIS A 340 6.94 -11.17 -9.76
C HIS A 340 8.35 -10.81 -10.24
N MET A 341 9.36 -11.02 -9.39
CA MET A 341 10.75 -10.79 -9.78
C MET A 341 11.17 -11.60 -11.01
N LEU A 342 10.66 -12.82 -11.19
CA LEU A 342 10.99 -13.66 -12.34
C LEU A 342 10.24 -13.25 -13.62
N GLN A 343 9.11 -12.54 -13.49
CA GLN A 343 8.30 -12.04 -14.60
C GLN A 343 8.82 -10.71 -15.17
N GLN A 344 9.59 -9.96 -14.39
CA GLN A 344 10.13 -8.65 -14.76
C GLN A 344 11.34 -8.67 -15.71
N GLY A 345 11.81 -9.84 -16.18
CA GLY A 345 12.90 -9.86 -17.18
C GLY A 345 13.20 -11.19 -17.80
#